data_AF-A0A840SIG4-F1
#
_entry.id   AF-A0A840SIG4-F1
#
_cell.length_a   1.000
_cell.length_b   1.000
_cell.length_c   1.000
_cell.angle_alpha   90.00
_cell.angle_beta   90.00
_cell.angle_gamma   90.00
#
_symmetry.space_group_name_H-M   'P 1'
#
loop_
_entity.id
_entity.type
_entity.pdbx_description
1 polymer ?
#
loop_
_entity_poly.entity_id
_entity_poly.type
_entity_poly.pdbx_seq_one_letter_code
_entity_poly.pdbx_strand_id
1 'polypeptide(L)'
;MKNINLIFGILIFVVGMLMCINPVSMLLVAIVLLGAASIINGISELMGFRKVSDDQVFVTVTIVKCILTIVCGLLAVILPVYFLNAGMAILKLIMIIIAIFFFCRAASEFYLIIRLNELNVDVKRMFIRAMVLIAAGVLLLIIRAQTVGVVIVRILGVAAMLGGAAFAVYSYRNAPQEAEYEVVDEE
;
A
#
# COMPACT_ATOMS: atom_id res chain seq x y z
N MET A 1 -0.10 -14.92 -22.01
CA MET A 1 0.51 -13.92 -21.09
C MET A 1 0.84 -12.57 -21.75
N LYS A 2 1.13 -12.51 -23.06
CA LYS A 2 1.42 -11.27 -23.84
C LYS A 2 0.40 -10.14 -23.66
N ASN A 3 -0.89 -10.45 -23.78
CA ASN A 3 -1.95 -9.44 -23.69
C ASN A 3 -2.09 -8.87 -22.27
N ILE A 4 -1.88 -9.69 -21.24
CA ILE A 4 -2.04 -9.28 -19.84
C ILE A 4 -0.97 -8.26 -19.44
N ASN A 5 0.31 -8.50 -19.78
CA ASN A 5 1.39 -7.56 -19.47
C ASN A 5 1.23 -6.22 -20.20
N LEU A 6 0.78 -6.27 -21.45
CA LEU A 6 0.50 -5.07 -22.25
C LEU A 6 -0.68 -4.27 -21.64
N ILE A 7 -1.75 -4.96 -21.25
CA ILE A 7 -2.89 -4.35 -20.52
C ILE A 7 -2.43 -3.71 -19.21
N PHE A 8 -1.57 -4.37 -18.42
CA PHE A 8 -1.01 -3.79 -17.20
C PHE A 8 -0.19 -2.52 -17.48
N GLY A 9 0.64 -2.51 -18.52
CA GLY A 9 1.40 -1.32 -18.93
C GLY A 9 0.49 -0.14 -19.31
N ILE A 10 -0.55 -0.40 -20.09
CA ILE A 10 -1.56 0.61 -20.45
C ILE A 10 -2.31 1.08 -19.20
N LEU A 11 -2.70 0.18 -18.31
CA LEU A 11 -3.42 0.53 -17.08
C LEU A 11 -2.57 1.45 -16.19
N ILE A 12 -1.28 1.14 -16.02
CA ILE A 12 -0.34 1.98 -15.27
C ILE A 12 -0.23 3.37 -15.90
N PHE A 13 -0.18 3.44 -17.24
CA PHE A 13 -0.17 4.71 -17.95
C PHE A 13 -1.44 5.54 -17.70
N VAL A 14 -2.61 4.92 -17.80
CA VAL A 14 -3.91 5.57 -17.57
C VAL A 14 -4.03 6.06 -16.12
N VAL A 15 -3.59 5.26 -15.14
CA VAL A 15 -3.55 5.67 -13.74
C VAL A 15 -2.63 6.88 -13.56
N GLY A 16 -1.43 6.87 -14.15
CA GLY A 16 -0.50 8.00 -14.11
C GLY A 16 -1.09 9.28 -14.73
N MET A 17 -1.84 9.14 -15.82
CA MET A 17 -2.55 10.25 -16.46
C MET A 17 -3.65 10.82 -15.55
N LEU A 18 -4.45 9.95 -14.91
CA LEU A 18 -5.48 10.37 -13.96
C LEU A 18 -4.88 11.07 -12.73
N MET A 19 -3.71 10.64 -12.25
CA MET A 19 -2.97 11.31 -11.18
C MET A 19 -2.55 12.73 -11.56
N CYS A 20 -2.28 12.99 -12.84
CA CYS A 20 -1.94 14.34 -13.31
C CYS A 20 -3.17 15.25 -13.43
N ILE A 21 -4.27 14.72 -13.96
CA ILE A 21 -5.52 15.45 -14.22
C ILE A 21 -6.27 15.75 -12.91
N ASN A 22 -6.47 14.74 -12.07
CA ASN A 22 -7.23 14.86 -10.83
C ASN A 22 -6.47 14.26 -9.63
N PRO A 23 -5.42 14.96 -9.16
CA PRO A 23 -4.55 14.47 -8.09
C PRO A 23 -5.28 14.31 -6.76
N VAL A 24 -6.30 15.13 -6.49
CA VAL A 24 -7.07 15.07 -5.24
C VAL A 24 -7.92 13.80 -5.16
N SER A 25 -8.59 13.44 -6.25
CA SER A 25 -9.40 12.21 -6.29
C SER A 25 -8.52 10.96 -6.21
N MET A 26 -7.36 10.98 -6.86
CA MET A 26 -6.39 9.88 -6.76
C MET A 26 -5.82 9.72 -5.35
N LEU A 27 -5.66 10.82 -4.62
CA LEU A 27 -5.29 10.78 -3.22
C LEU A 27 -6.31 10.02 -2.36
N LEU A 28 -7.59 10.31 -2.59
CA LEU A 28 -8.69 9.66 -1.87
C LEU A 28 -8.72 8.17 -2.15
N VAL A 29 -8.58 7.79 -3.41
CA VAL A 29 -8.49 6.37 -3.81
C VAL A 29 -7.30 5.70 -3.13
N ALA A 30 -6.12 6.33 -3.11
CA ALA A 30 -4.94 5.79 -2.45
C ALA A 30 -5.15 5.59 -0.93
N ILE A 31 -5.77 6.55 -0.25
CA ILE A 31 -6.10 6.43 1.18
C ILE A 31 -7.06 5.26 1.43
N VAL A 32 -8.10 5.13 0.61
CA VAL A 32 -9.07 4.03 0.73
C VAL A 32 -8.40 2.68 0.49
N LEU A 33 -7.53 2.57 -0.52
CA LEU A 33 -6.77 1.34 -0.78
C LEU A 33 -5.81 0.99 0.36
N LEU A 34 -5.11 1.97 0.93
CA LEU A 34 -4.27 1.77 2.12
C LEU A 34 -5.09 1.33 3.33
N GLY A 35 -6.29 1.88 3.50
CA GLY A 35 -7.25 1.47 4.53
C GLY A 35 -7.66 0.02 4.36
N ALA A 36 -8.12 -0.37 3.17
CA ALA A 36 -8.51 -1.74 2.85
C ALA A 36 -7.34 -2.72 3.04
N ALA A 37 -6.14 -2.38 2.57
CA ALA A 37 -4.93 -3.17 2.78
C ALA A 37 -4.60 -3.32 4.28
N SER A 38 -4.83 -2.29 5.08
CA SER A 38 -4.65 -2.34 6.54
C SER A 38 -5.63 -3.30 7.21
N ILE A 39 -6.90 -3.31 6.79
CA ILE A 39 -7.91 -4.26 7.29
C ILE A 39 -7.48 -5.70 7.00
N ILE A 40 -7.14 -6.00 5.73
CA ILE A 40 -6.72 -7.35 5.31
C ILE A 40 -5.49 -7.77 6.10
N ASN A 41 -4.50 -6.89 6.26
CA ASN A 41 -3.30 -7.17 7.04
C ASN A 41 -3.62 -7.46 8.51
N GLY A 42 -4.46 -6.64 9.15
CA GLY A 42 -4.86 -6.85 10.54
C GLY A 42 -5.60 -8.17 10.75
N ILE A 43 -6.49 -8.55 9.84
CA ILE A 43 -7.18 -9.84 9.87
C ILE A 43 -6.18 -10.99 9.67
N SER A 44 -5.26 -10.86 8.70
CA SER A 44 -4.25 -11.89 8.43
C SER A 44 -3.29 -12.10 9.60
N GLU A 45 -2.88 -11.02 10.29
CA GLU A 45 -2.04 -11.10 11.49
C GLU A 45 -2.80 -11.72 12.67
N LEU A 46 -4.09 -11.43 12.80
CA LEU A 46 -4.94 -12.01 13.84
C LEU A 46 -5.17 -13.52 13.63
N MET A 47 -5.44 -13.96 12.38
CA MET A 47 -5.63 -15.38 12.06
C MET A 47 -4.32 -16.17 12.09
N GLY A 48 -3.20 -15.54 11.70
CA GLY A 48 -1.87 -16.13 11.72
C GLY A 48 -1.24 -16.21 13.11
N PHE A 49 -1.90 -15.65 14.13
CA PHE A 49 -1.43 -15.69 15.52
C PHE A 49 -1.51 -17.12 16.08
N ARG A 50 -0.47 -17.91 15.85
CA ARG A 50 -0.13 -19.03 16.75
C ARG A 50 0.56 -18.43 17.96
N LYS A 51 0.27 -18.90 19.18
CA LYS A 51 0.96 -18.47 20.40
C LYS A 51 2.47 -18.71 20.26
N VAL A 52 3.21 -17.72 19.75
CA VAL A 52 4.68 -17.79 19.59
C VAL A 52 5.37 -17.62 20.95
N SER A 53 4.69 -16.98 21.90
CA SER A 53 5.14 -16.77 23.27
C SER A 53 3.97 -16.96 24.23
N ASP A 54 4.23 -17.58 25.38
CA ASP A 54 3.25 -17.78 26.46
C ASP A 54 3.12 -16.54 27.37
N ASP A 55 3.84 -15.46 27.05
CA ASP A 55 3.75 -14.20 27.76
C ASP A 55 2.40 -13.51 27.47
N GLN A 56 1.58 -13.39 28.52
CA GLN A 56 0.25 -12.80 28.46
C GLN A 56 0.28 -11.32 28.02
N VAL A 57 1.37 -10.60 28.31
CA VAL A 57 1.54 -9.20 27.86
C VAL A 57 1.78 -9.17 26.35
N PHE A 58 2.61 -10.08 25.83
CA PHE A 58 2.88 -10.19 24.40
C PHE A 58 1.63 -10.52 23.59
N VAL A 59 0.82 -11.47 24.08
CA VAL A 59 -0.47 -11.83 23.47
C VAL A 59 -1.42 -10.62 23.44
N THR A 60 -1.56 -9.91 24.56
CA THR A 60 -2.47 -8.77 24.67
C THR A 60 -2.06 -7.64 23.75
N VAL A 61 -0.77 -7.27 23.71
CA VAL A 61 -0.25 -6.22 22.82
C VAL A 61 -0.46 -6.59 21.36
N THR A 62 -0.27 -7.85 20.98
CA THR A 62 -0.48 -8.31 19.60
C THR A 62 -1.95 -8.23 19.18
N ILE A 63 -2.88 -8.65 20.05
CA ILE A 63 -4.32 -8.58 19.78
C ILE A 63 -4.77 -7.12 19.67
N VAL A 64 -4.36 -6.25 20.62
CA VAL A 64 -4.70 -4.83 20.59
C VAL A 64 -4.15 -4.16 19.33
N LYS A 65 -2.91 -4.47 18.93
CA LYS A 65 -2.33 -4.00 17.66
C LYS A 65 -3.19 -4.40 16.46
N CYS A 66 -3.62 -5.66 16.39
CA CYS A 66 -4.44 -6.16 15.27
C CYS A 66 -5.80 -5.47 15.22
N ILE A 67 -6.47 -5.31 16.37
CA ILE A 67 -7.76 -4.61 16.46
C ILE A 67 -7.60 -3.14 16.05
N LEU A 68 -6.61 -2.43 16.60
CA LEU A 68 -6.33 -1.03 16.25
C LEU A 68 -6.05 -0.85 14.76
N THR A 69 -5.34 -1.82 14.17
CA THR A 69 -5.07 -1.85 12.74
C THR A 69 -6.35 -1.95 11.92
N ILE A 70 -7.25 -2.86 12.28
CA ILE A 70 -8.52 -3.08 11.57
C ILE A 70 -9.42 -1.85 11.70
N VAL A 71 -9.55 -1.31 12.92
CA VAL A 71 -10.34 -0.11 13.19
C VAL A 71 -9.80 1.09 12.41
N CYS A 72 -8.49 1.31 12.40
CA CYS A 72 -7.88 2.36 11.61
C CYS A 72 -8.11 2.17 10.11
N GLY A 73 -8.00 0.93 9.62
CA GLY A 73 -8.28 0.61 8.23
C GLY A 73 -9.73 0.91 7.84
N LEU A 74 -10.69 0.57 8.71
CA LEU A 74 -12.11 0.92 8.54
C LEU A 74 -12.31 2.44 8.51
N LEU A 75 -11.69 3.18 9.44
CA LEU A 75 -11.78 4.63 9.45
C LEU A 75 -11.21 5.24 8.17
N ALA A 76 -10.08 4.73 7.68
CA ALA A 76 -9.46 5.19 6.44
C ALA A 76 -10.32 4.92 5.19
N VAL A 77 -11.22 3.93 5.23
CA VAL A 77 -12.17 3.66 4.13
C VAL A 77 -13.45 4.47 4.28
N ILE A 78 -14.05 4.46 5.47
CA ILE A 78 -15.38 5.03 5.71
C ILE A 78 -15.33 6.56 5.68
N LEU A 79 -14.33 7.18 6.32
CA LEU A 79 -14.29 8.63 6.47
C LEU A 79 -14.17 9.35 5.12
N PRO A 80 -13.25 8.97 4.20
CA PRO A 80 -13.18 9.61 2.89
C PRO A 80 -14.48 9.51 2.10
N VAL A 81 -15.17 8.36 2.16
CA VAL A 81 -16.40 8.08 1.40
C VAL A 81 -17.59 8.87 1.95
N TYR A 82 -17.76 8.93 3.27
CA TYR A 82 -18.85 9.68 3.89
C TYR A 82 -18.66 11.20 3.79
N PHE A 83 -17.41 11.67 3.85
CA PHE A 83 -17.09 13.09 3.83
C PHE A 83 -16.67 13.59 2.43
N LEU A 84 -16.95 12.86 1.35
CA LEU A 84 -16.69 13.28 -0.04
C LEU A 84 -17.23 14.68 -0.33
N ASN A 85 -18.37 15.04 0.27
CA ASN A 85 -19.02 16.34 0.08
C ASN A 85 -18.64 17.40 1.14
N ALA A 86 -17.91 17.03 2.19
CA ALA A 86 -17.75 17.88 3.38
C ALA A 86 -16.51 18.81 3.34
N GLY A 87 -15.96 19.02 2.15
CA GLY A 87 -14.90 19.99 1.90
C GLY A 87 -13.51 19.56 2.37
N MET A 88 -12.50 20.32 1.94
CA MET A 88 -11.08 19.98 2.10
C MET A 88 -10.57 20.01 3.55
N ALA A 89 -11.27 20.65 4.49
CA ALA A 89 -10.85 20.76 5.87
C ALA A 89 -10.93 19.41 6.61
N ILE A 90 -11.99 18.65 6.37
CA ILE A 90 -12.21 17.36 7.05
C ILE A 90 -11.23 16.31 6.53
N LEU A 91 -10.95 16.32 5.23
CA LEU A 91 -9.97 15.44 4.58
C LEU A 91 -8.57 15.61 5.19
N LYS A 92 -8.15 16.85 5.48
CA LYS A 92 -6.88 17.13 6.19
C LYS A 92 -6.87 16.53 7.60
N LEU A 93 -7.97 16.62 8.32
CA LEU A 93 -8.10 16.08 9.68
C LEU A 93 -8.03 14.55 9.67
N ILE A 94 -8.70 13.90 8.70
CA ILE A 94 -8.67 12.45 8.49
C ILE A 94 -7.23 11.97 8.24
N MET A 95 -6.48 12.65 7.38
CA MET A 95 -5.08 12.28 7.10
C MET A 95 -4.18 12.36 8.34
N ILE A 96 -4.39 13.34 9.23
CA ILE A 96 -3.64 13.46 10.48
C ILE A 96 -3.95 12.27 11.40
N ILE A 97 -5.23 11.96 11.55
CA ILE A 97 -5.67 10.84 12.40
C ILE A 97 -5.04 9.54 11.90
N ILE A 98 -5.13 9.25 10.59
CA ILE A 98 -4.53 8.05 9.99
C ILE A 98 -3.01 8.05 10.16
N ALA A 99 -2.34 9.18 9.96
CA ALA A 99 -0.89 9.27 10.12
C ALA A 99 -0.46 8.96 11.57
N ILE A 100 -1.15 9.53 12.57
CA ILE A 100 -0.89 9.24 13.99
C ILE A 100 -1.07 7.75 14.27
N PHE A 101 -2.12 7.13 13.72
CA PHE A 101 -2.31 5.69 13.87
C PHE A 101 -1.18 4.86 13.26
N PHE A 102 -0.64 5.26 12.11
CA PHE A 102 0.51 4.56 11.51
C PHE A 102 1.75 4.62 12.40
N PHE A 103 2.00 5.75 13.06
CA PHE A 103 3.08 5.86 14.05
C PHE A 103 2.84 4.98 15.28
N CYS A 104 1.62 5.00 15.85
CA CYS A 104 1.27 4.13 16.97
C CYS A 104 1.45 2.64 16.62
N ARG A 105 1.02 2.24 15.42
CA ARG A 105 1.18 0.87 14.93
C ARG A 105 2.64 0.50 14.74
N ALA A 106 3.45 1.39 14.15
CA ALA A 106 4.88 1.16 14.01
C ALA A 106 5.56 1.01 15.38
N ALA A 107 5.19 1.82 16.37
CA ALA A 107 5.70 1.69 17.73
C ALA A 107 5.36 0.31 18.35
N SER A 108 4.13 -0.17 18.15
CA SER A 108 3.76 -1.53 18.57
C SER A 108 4.57 -2.62 17.85
N GLU A 109 4.89 -2.45 16.56
CA GLU A 109 5.78 -3.38 15.86
C GLU A 109 7.19 -3.37 16.41
N PHE A 110 7.75 -2.20 16.71
CA PHE A 110 9.07 -2.11 17.35
C PHE A 110 9.12 -2.80 18.71
N TYR A 111 8.08 -2.64 19.54
CA TYR A 111 7.98 -3.35 20.81
C TYR A 111 7.99 -4.87 20.60
N LEU A 112 7.20 -5.39 19.65
CA LEU A 112 7.17 -6.82 19.34
C LEU A 112 8.50 -7.32 18.77
N ILE A 113 9.19 -6.52 17.95
CA ILE A 113 10.51 -6.85 17.39
C ILE A 113 11.53 -7.05 18.51
N ILE A 114 11.60 -6.15 19.48
CA ILE A 114 12.53 -6.25 20.62
C ILE A 114 12.27 -7.57 21.37
N ARG A 115 11.00 -7.85 21.70
CA ARG A 115 10.59 -9.07 22.40
C ARG A 115 10.81 -10.37 21.61
N LEU A 116 10.61 -10.36 20.29
CA LEU A 116 10.80 -11.52 19.42
C LEU A 116 12.27 -11.79 19.10
N ASN A 117 13.10 -10.75 19.08
CA ASN A 117 14.54 -10.89 18.91
C ASN A 117 15.18 -11.57 20.12
N GLU A 118 14.68 -11.31 21.34
CA GLU A 118 15.05 -12.07 22.55
C GLU A 118 14.71 -13.57 22.45
N LEU A 119 13.74 -13.93 21.60
CA LEU A 119 13.30 -15.31 21.35
C LEU A 119 13.94 -15.95 20.10
N ASN A 120 14.97 -15.33 19.50
CA ASN A 120 15.66 -15.78 18.28
C ASN A 120 14.73 -16.01 17.06
N VAL A 121 13.60 -15.30 16.98
CA VAL A 121 12.70 -15.34 15.82
C VAL A 121 13.18 -14.35 14.76
N ASP A 122 13.09 -14.69 13.48
CA ASP A 122 13.47 -13.78 12.38
C ASP A 122 12.49 -12.58 12.30
N VAL A 123 12.94 -11.42 12.78
CA VAL A 123 12.19 -10.17 12.84
C VAL A 123 12.38 -9.27 11.62
N LYS A 124 13.21 -9.65 10.63
CA LYS A 124 13.55 -8.78 9.49
C LYS A 124 12.32 -8.30 8.72
N ARG A 125 11.35 -9.20 8.51
CA ARG A 125 10.10 -8.86 7.81
C ARG A 125 9.24 -7.87 8.60
N MET A 126 9.22 -7.97 9.93
CA MET A 126 8.49 -7.04 10.80
C MET A 126 9.17 -5.67 10.82
N PHE A 127 10.51 -5.63 10.84
CA PHE A 127 11.26 -4.38 10.79
C PHE A 127 10.98 -3.60 9.49
N ILE A 128 10.98 -4.29 8.34
CA ILE A 128 10.63 -3.67 7.06
C ILE A 128 9.21 -3.12 7.09
N ARG A 129 8.23 -3.85 7.65
CA ARG A 129 6.85 -3.37 7.80
C ARG A 129 6.76 -2.10 8.66
N ALA A 130 7.47 -2.06 9.78
CA ALA A 130 7.49 -0.91 10.66
C ALA A 130 8.06 0.34 9.97
N MET A 131 9.13 0.17 9.18
CA MET A 131 9.71 1.24 8.36
C MET A 131 8.74 1.72 7.28
N VAL A 132 8.04 0.82 6.60
CA VAL A 132 7.02 1.17 5.59
C VAL A 132 5.86 1.95 6.23
N LEU A 133 5.41 1.56 7.42
CA LEU A 133 4.34 2.28 8.16
C LEU A 133 4.76 3.70 8.53
N ILE A 134 5.99 3.88 9.02
CA ILE A 134 6.56 5.21 9.32
C ILE A 134 6.63 6.05 8.04
N ALA A 135 7.20 5.50 6.96
CA ALA A 135 7.32 6.21 5.69
C ALA A 135 5.94 6.62 5.16
N ALA A 136 4.94 5.74 5.23
CA ALA A 136 3.57 6.03 4.84
C ALA A 136 2.93 7.12 5.72
N GLY A 137 3.16 7.09 7.04
CA GLY A 137 2.68 8.13 7.96
C GLY A 137 3.27 9.50 7.66
N VAL A 138 4.58 9.56 7.39
CA VAL A 138 5.28 10.78 6.96
C VAL A 138 4.75 11.28 5.62
N LEU A 139 4.56 10.38 4.64
CA LEU A 139 4.01 10.74 3.33
C LEU A 139 2.62 11.34 3.46
N LEU A 140 1.73 10.79 4.29
CA LEU A 140 0.41 11.35 4.56
C LEU A 140 0.47 12.77 5.15
N LEU A 141 1.44 13.04 6.04
CA LEU A 141 1.66 14.38 6.60
C LEU A 141 2.19 15.37 5.58
N ILE A 142 3.07 14.94 4.66
CA ILE A 142 3.57 15.78 3.57
C ILE A 142 2.44 16.09 2.58
N ILE A 143 1.64 15.07 2.23
CA ILE A 143 0.50 15.18 1.34
C ILE A 143 -0.54 16.21 1.85
N ARG A 144 -0.73 16.29 3.17
CA ARG A 144 -1.60 17.29 3.81
C ARG A 144 -1.23 18.73 3.41
N ALA A 145 0.06 19.02 3.20
CA ALA A 145 0.51 20.31 2.70
C ALA A 145 0.14 20.42 1.21
N GLN A 146 -1.07 20.93 0.95
CA GLN A 146 -1.80 20.85 -0.33
C GLN A 146 -0.97 21.14 -1.58
N THR A 147 -0.09 22.13 -1.55
CA THR A 147 0.79 22.47 -2.68
C THR A 147 1.85 21.40 -2.91
N VAL A 148 2.46 20.88 -1.85
CA VAL A 148 3.51 19.86 -1.93
C VAL A 148 2.91 18.50 -2.28
N GLY A 149 1.79 18.13 -1.65
CA GLY A 149 1.11 16.84 -1.90
C GLY A 149 0.64 16.68 -3.35
N VAL A 150 0.00 17.71 -3.91
CA VAL A 150 -0.46 17.66 -5.31
C VAL A 150 0.70 17.61 -6.29
N VAL A 151 1.77 18.37 -6.04
CA VAL A 151 2.98 18.35 -6.88
C VAL A 151 3.64 16.96 -6.83
N ILE A 152 3.77 16.35 -5.65
CA ILE A 152 4.32 14.99 -5.52
C ILE A 152 3.48 13.98 -6.29
N VAL A 153 2.14 14.01 -6.14
CA VAL A 153 1.24 13.10 -6.86
C VAL A 153 1.37 13.27 -8.38
N ARG A 154 1.55 14.50 -8.86
CA ARG A 154 1.78 14.77 -10.29
C ARG A 154 3.14 14.24 -10.75
N ILE A 155 4.21 14.43 -9.97
CA ILE A 155 5.53 13.89 -10.29
C ILE A 155 5.47 12.35 -10.37
N LEU A 156 4.83 11.72 -9.39
CA LEU A 156 4.58 10.27 -9.39
C LEU A 156 3.71 9.83 -10.57
N GLY A 157 2.70 10.62 -10.94
CA GLY A 157 1.85 10.38 -12.11
C GLY A 157 2.66 10.41 -13.41
N VAL A 158 3.54 11.39 -13.60
CA VAL A 158 4.44 11.47 -14.76
C VAL A 158 5.40 10.29 -14.77
N ALA A 159 5.98 9.92 -13.63
CA ALA A 159 6.86 8.75 -13.53
C ALA A 159 6.11 7.45 -13.87
N ALA A 160 4.87 7.30 -13.40
CA ALA A 160 4.02 6.16 -13.72
C ALA A 160 3.64 6.12 -15.20
N MET A 161 3.37 7.26 -15.84
CA MET A 161 3.13 7.33 -17.29
C MET A 161 4.38 6.88 -18.07
N LEU A 162 5.55 7.42 -17.74
CA LEU A 162 6.80 7.03 -18.43
C LEU A 162 7.13 5.56 -18.22
N GLY A 163 7.00 5.06 -16.98
CA GLY A 163 7.22 3.65 -16.64
C GLY A 163 6.21 2.72 -17.32
N GLY A 164 4.93 3.07 -17.31
CA GLY A 164 3.86 2.30 -17.97
C GLY A 164 4.02 2.25 -19.49
N ALA A 165 4.37 3.38 -20.12
CA ALA A 165 4.68 3.42 -21.54
C ALA A 165 5.91 2.59 -21.89
N ALA A 166 7.00 2.73 -21.14
CA ALA A 166 8.22 1.95 -21.34
C ALA A 166 7.96 0.44 -21.17
N PHE A 167 7.19 0.06 -20.14
CA PHE A 167 6.81 -1.33 -19.89
C PHE A 167 5.91 -1.90 -20.99
N ALA A 168 4.94 -1.12 -21.49
CA ALA A 168 4.08 -1.53 -22.60
C ALA A 168 4.89 -1.75 -23.89
N VAL A 169 5.82 -0.83 -24.20
CA VAL A 169 6.72 -0.95 -25.36
C VAL A 169 7.66 -2.15 -25.22
N TYR A 170 8.23 -2.37 -24.03
CA TYR A 170 9.09 -3.53 -23.75
C TYR A 170 8.30 -4.84 -23.88
N SER A 171 7.10 -4.90 -23.30
CA SER A 171 6.22 -6.07 -23.41
C SER A 171 5.76 -6.34 -24.84
N TYR A 172 5.64 -5.31 -25.67
CA TYR A 172 5.31 -5.46 -27.08
C TYR A 172 6.51 -5.98 -27.90
N ARG A 173 7.72 -5.46 -27.64
CA ARG A 173 8.95 -5.84 -28.36
C ARG A 173 9.50 -7.22 -27.97
N ASN A 174 9.39 -7.59 -26.71
CA ASN A 174 9.91 -8.86 -26.19
C ASN A 174 8.84 -9.96 -26.14
N ALA A 175 7.73 -9.78 -26.85
CA ALA A 175 6.77 -10.85 -27.05
C ALA A 175 7.47 -12.00 -27.80
N PRO A 176 7.57 -13.21 -27.23
CA PRO A 176 8.15 -14.34 -27.94
C PRO A 176 7.36 -14.51 -29.23
N GLN A 177 8.04 -14.37 -30.37
CA GLN A 177 7.53 -14.87 -31.63
C GLN A 177 7.30 -16.37 -31.39
N GLU A 178 6.08 -16.81 -31.59
CA GLU A 178 5.75 -18.23 -31.57
C GLU A 178 6.75 -18.90 -32.50
N ALA A 179 7.60 -19.76 -31.96
CA ALA A 179 8.45 -20.62 -32.77
C ALA A 179 7.49 -21.41 -33.66
N GLU A 180 7.47 -21.05 -34.94
CA GLU A 180 6.80 -21.80 -35.98
C GLU A 180 7.43 -23.20 -35.92
N TYR A 181 6.72 -24.13 -35.29
CA TYR A 181 7.16 -25.52 -35.23
C TYR A 181 7.09 -26.03 -36.67
N GLU A 182 8.23 -26.00 -37.35
CA GLU A 182 8.41 -26.68 -38.62
C GLU A 182 8.20 -28.17 -38.32
N VAL A 183 7.01 -28.66 -38.71
CA VAL A 183 6.69 -30.08 -38.63
C VAL A 183 7.60 -30.77 -39.62
N VAL A 184 8.68 -31.35 -39.14
CA VAL A 184 9.52 -32.25 -39.93
C VAL A 184 8.70 -33.52 -40.11
N ASP A 185 8.12 -33.68 -41.31
CA ASP A 185 7.56 -34.97 -41.73
C ASP A 185 8.73 -35.97 -41.80
N GLU A 186 8.73 -36.94 -40.88
CA GLU A 186 9.63 -38.10 -40.94
C GLU A 186 9.10 -39.07 -42.02
N GLU A 187 9.75 -39.10 -43.19
CA GLU A 187 9.67 -40.20 -44.18
C GLU A 187 10.47 -41.43 -43.75
#